data_AF-A0A0A7E9X5-F1
#
_entry.id   AF-A0A0A7E9X5-F1
#
_cell.length_a   1.000
_cell.length_b   1.000
_cell.length_c   1.000
_cell.angle_alpha   90.00
_cell.angle_beta   90.00
_cell.angle_gamma   90.00
#
_symmetry.space_group_name_H-M   'P 1'
#
loop_
_entity.id
_entity.type
_entity.pdbx_description
1 polymer ?
#
loop_
_entity_poly.entity_id
_entity_poly.type
_entity_poly.pdbx_seq_one_letter_code
_entity_poly.pdbx_strand_id
1 'polypeptide(L)'
;MNELTKTMNAQPAILTVSVIAFQVYMQEIGIKPRFLAGHSLGEYSALVCAGALSFHDAVTLVRQRGILMQNADPQQQGTMAAVTQLSLQTLQEICSKVSTEECPADVACMNSDQQHVVSGHREAVERVIRMAEEKGAKYSYLNVSAPFHSSMMRSASEQFQTVLQQYSFRDAAWPIISNVTAHSYSSGNSINEHLKQHMTIPFKKTESIHY
;
A
#
# COMPACT_ATOMS: atom_id res chain seq x y z
N MET A 1 -22.75 6.82 4.16
CA MET A 1 -21.62 6.19 3.44
C MET A 1 -20.45 7.12 3.17
N ASN A 2 -20.65 8.44 2.96
CA ASN A 2 -19.56 9.38 2.60
C ASN A 2 -18.42 9.55 3.63
N GLU A 3 -18.65 9.34 4.93
CA GLU A 3 -17.59 9.49 5.93
C GLU A 3 -16.69 8.26 6.03
N LEU A 4 -17.25 7.05 5.89
CA LEU A 4 -16.48 5.80 6.03
C LEU A 4 -15.48 5.60 4.89
N THR A 5 -15.81 6.07 3.68
CA THR A 5 -14.95 5.94 2.50
C THR A 5 -13.77 6.92 2.49
N LYS A 6 -13.75 7.92 3.37
CA LYS A 6 -12.57 8.79 3.53
C LYS A 6 -11.40 7.96 4.03
N THR A 7 -10.24 8.08 3.40
CA THR A 7 -9.04 7.28 3.69
C THR A 7 -8.67 7.26 5.18
N MET A 8 -8.76 8.41 5.88
CA MET A 8 -8.52 8.53 7.32
C MET A 8 -9.47 7.70 8.21
N ASN A 9 -10.66 7.35 7.71
CA ASN A 9 -11.67 6.57 8.42
C ASN A 9 -11.72 5.12 7.92
N ALA A 10 -11.56 4.91 6.60
CA ALA A 10 -11.54 3.58 5.99
C ALA A 10 -10.38 2.74 6.51
N GLN A 11 -9.17 3.32 6.62
CA GLN A 11 -7.98 2.58 7.06
C GLN A 11 -8.14 1.96 8.46
N PRO A 12 -8.50 2.71 9.52
CA PRO A 12 -8.72 2.11 10.84
C PRO A 12 -9.90 1.15 10.88
N ALA A 13 -10.96 1.38 10.10
CA ALA A 13 -12.11 0.48 10.03
C ALA A 13 -11.72 -0.89 9.43
N ILE A 14 -11.00 -0.89 8.30
CA ILE A 14 -10.51 -2.12 7.65
C ILE A 14 -9.54 -2.87 8.57
N LEU A 15 -8.63 -2.16 9.24
CA LEU A 15 -7.72 -2.76 10.22
C LEU A 15 -8.50 -3.44 11.35
N THR A 16 -9.51 -2.76 11.89
CA THR A 16 -10.33 -3.28 12.99
C THR A 16 -11.05 -4.57 12.58
N VAL A 17 -11.72 -4.58 11.43
CA VAL A 17 -12.42 -5.77 10.93
C VAL A 17 -11.43 -6.90 10.65
N SER A 18 -10.25 -6.61 10.10
CA SER A 18 -9.22 -7.62 9.81
C SER A 18 -8.69 -8.28 11.09
N VAL A 19 -8.43 -7.49 12.13
CA VAL A 19 -7.98 -8.00 13.44
C VAL A 19 -9.06 -8.84 14.11
N ILE A 20 -10.33 -8.41 14.07
CA ILE A 20 -11.46 -9.19 14.58
C ILE A 20 -11.58 -10.53 13.84
N ALA A 21 -11.51 -10.51 12.50
CA ALA A 21 -11.60 -11.72 11.70
C ALA A 21 -10.48 -12.72 12.05
N PHE A 22 -9.25 -12.23 12.24
CA PHE A 22 -8.13 -13.06 12.68
C PHE A 22 -8.33 -13.62 14.10
N GLN A 23 -8.84 -12.81 15.03
CA GLN A 23 -9.15 -13.28 16.39
C GLN A 23 -10.19 -14.39 16.39
N VAL A 24 -11.28 -14.22 15.64
CA VAL A 24 -12.32 -15.25 15.47
C VAL A 24 -11.73 -16.51 14.82
N TYR A 25 -10.94 -16.38 13.75
CA TYR A 25 -10.23 -17.51 13.14
C TYR A 25 -9.36 -18.27 14.14
N MET A 26 -8.61 -17.55 14.98
CA MET A 26 -7.76 -18.18 16.00
C MET A 26 -8.55 -18.85 17.13
N GLN A 27 -9.76 -18.34 17.45
CA GLN A 27 -10.64 -18.94 18.46
C GLN A 27 -11.34 -20.21 17.93
N GLU A 28 -11.86 -20.16 16.71
CA GLU A 28 -12.67 -21.24 16.13
C GLU A 28 -11.83 -22.35 15.47
N ILE A 29 -10.70 -21.98 14.85
CA ILE A 29 -9.86 -22.90 14.05
C ILE A 29 -8.48 -23.09 14.71
N GLY A 30 -7.84 -22.00 15.16
CA GLY A 30 -6.62 -22.05 15.97
C GLY A 30 -5.35 -22.58 15.28
N ILE A 31 -5.39 -22.86 13.97
CA ILE A 31 -4.20 -23.25 13.22
C ILE A 31 -3.28 -22.04 13.11
N LYS A 32 -2.11 -22.13 13.75
CA LYS A 32 -1.11 -21.06 13.79
C LYS A 32 -0.56 -20.79 12.38
N PRO A 33 -0.53 -19.52 11.93
CA PRO A 33 0.04 -19.18 10.64
C PRO A 33 1.55 -19.43 10.63
N ARG A 34 2.09 -19.86 9.49
CA ARG A 34 3.54 -19.88 9.25
C ARG A 34 4.07 -18.48 8.92
N PHE A 35 3.25 -17.70 8.22
CA PHE A 35 3.51 -16.31 7.83
C PHE A 35 2.22 -15.51 7.90
N LEU A 36 2.34 -14.21 8.13
CA LEU A 36 1.26 -13.24 7.91
C LEU A 36 1.64 -12.33 6.73
N ALA A 37 0.65 -11.98 5.92
CA ALA A 37 0.81 -11.04 4.82
C ALA A 37 -0.43 -10.17 4.72
N GLY A 38 -0.27 -8.94 4.26
CA GLY A 38 -1.40 -8.03 4.11
C GLY A 38 -1.14 -6.97 3.06
N HIS A 39 -2.09 -6.83 2.14
CA HIS A 39 -1.98 -5.91 1.00
C HIS A 39 -1.98 -4.45 1.47
N SER A 40 -0.86 -3.74 1.27
CA SER A 40 -0.72 -2.33 1.65
C SER A 40 -1.12 -2.12 3.13
N LEU A 41 -2.23 -1.44 3.42
CA LEU A 41 -2.79 -1.27 4.76
C LEU A 41 -2.87 -2.59 5.55
N GLY A 42 -3.12 -3.72 4.87
CA GLY A 42 -3.20 -5.03 5.51
C GLY A 42 -1.95 -5.42 6.29
N GLU A 43 -0.76 -4.91 5.94
CA GLU A 43 0.48 -5.20 6.69
C GLU A 43 0.42 -4.65 8.12
N TYR A 44 -0.30 -3.55 8.37
CA TYR A 44 -0.57 -3.07 9.73
C TYR A 44 -1.49 -4.02 10.51
N SER A 45 -2.45 -4.65 9.81
CA SER A 45 -3.28 -5.69 10.43
C SER A 45 -2.44 -6.92 10.76
N ALA A 46 -1.54 -7.32 9.86
CA ALA A 46 -0.58 -8.40 10.10
C ALA A 46 0.34 -8.10 11.30
N LEU A 47 0.84 -6.86 11.43
CA LEU A 47 1.64 -6.40 12.57
C LEU A 47 0.89 -6.55 13.90
N VAL A 48 -0.40 -6.18 13.94
CA VAL A 48 -1.23 -6.36 15.13
C VAL A 48 -1.47 -7.83 15.43
N CYS A 49 -1.84 -8.61 14.41
CA CYS A 49 -2.11 -10.04 14.55
C CYS A 49 -0.86 -10.80 15.02
N ALA A 50 0.33 -10.40 14.57
CA ALA A 50 1.60 -10.98 15.00
C ALA A 50 2.06 -10.50 16.40
N GLY A 51 1.34 -9.57 17.04
CA GLY A 51 1.72 -8.98 18.32
C GLY A 51 2.85 -7.94 18.24
N ALA A 52 3.35 -7.63 17.04
CA ALA A 52 4.42 -6.67 16.79
C ALA A 52 3.99 -5.20 17.06
N LEU A 53 2.71 -4.90 16.88
CA LEU A 53 2.12 -3.58 17.16
C LEU A 53 0.85 -3.73 18.01
N SER A 54 0.61 -2.83 18.97
CA SER A 54 -0.64 -2.88 19.74
C SER A 54 -1.83 -2.45 18.90
N PHE A 55 -3.02 -3.00 19.15
CA PHE A 55 -4.23 -2.61 18.41
C PHE A 55 -4.54 -1.12 18.55
N HIS A 56 -4.44 -0.58 19.77
CA HIS A 56 -4.64 0.84 20.07
C HIS A 56 -3.73 1.74 19.21
N ASP A 57 -2.44 1.41 19.21
CA ASP A 57 -1.44 2.18 18.48
C ASP A 57 -1.65 2.05 16.98
N ALA A 58 -1.99 0.85 16.51
CA ALA A 58 -2.25 0.61 15.10
C ALA A 58 -3.44 1.43 14.59
N VAL A 59 -4.56 1.51 15.32
CA VAL A 59 -5.72 2.33 14.94
C VAL A 59 -5.33 3.80 14.80
N THR A 60 -4.57 4.32 15.77
CA THR A 60 -4.10 5.72 15.75
C THR A 60 -3.13 5.95 14.59
N LEU A 61 -2.16 5.06 14.41
CA LEU A 61 -1.13 5.13 13.39
C LEU A 61 -1.72 5.08 11.98
N VAL A 62 -2.63 4.14 11.69
CA VAL A 62 -3.24 4.04 10.35
C VAL A 62 -4.21 5.18 10.05
N ARG A 63 -4.82 5.78 11.08
CA ARG A 63 -5.58 7.03 10.91
C ARG A 63 -4.65 8.18 10.50
N GLN A 64 -3.51 8.35 11.18
CA GLN A 64 -2.51 9.37 10.83
C GLN A 64 -1.95 9.15 9.42
N ARG A 65 -1.64 7.89 9.07
CA ARG A 65 -1.29 7.50 7.69
C ARG A 65 -2.34 7.96 6.70
N GLY A 66 -3.62 7.67 6.95
CA GLY A 66 -4.71 8.08 6.07
C GLY A 66 -4.86 9.59 5.91
N ILE A 67 -4.64 10.36 6.98
CA ILE A 67 -4.63 11.84 6.95
C ILE A 67 -3.48 12.35 6.08
N LEU A 68 -2.26 11.89 6.34
CA LEU A 68 -1.07 12.33 5.61
C LEU A 68 -1.16 11.99 4.12
N MET A 69 -1.58 10.77 3.78
CA MET A 69 -1.76 10.35 2.38
C MET A 69 -2.83 11.17 1.68
N GLN A 70 -3.92 11.53 2.37
CA GLN A 70 -4.97 12.36 1.79
C GLN A 70 -4.52 13.82 1.58
N ASN A 71 -3.71 14.35 2.50
CA ASN A 71 -3.19 15.72 2.42
C ASN A 71 -1.99 15.88 1.47
N ALA A 72 -1.39 14.79 1.01
CA ALA A 72 -0.26 14.81 0.08
C ALA A 72 -0.63 15.30 -1.32
N ASP A 73 -1.92 15.28 -1.67
CA ASP A 73 -2.45 15.79 -2.94
C ASP A 73 -3.56 16.82 -2.69
N PRO A 74 -3.23 18.00 -2.14
CA PRO A 74 -4.22 18.98 -1.72
C PRO A 74 -5.01 19.57 -2.90
N GLN A 75 -4.39 19.58 -4.09
CA GLN A 75 -5.02 20.06 -5.33
C GLN A 75 -5.81 18.97 -6.07
N GLN A 76 -5.82 17.73 -5.55
CA GLN A 76 -6.50 16.57 -6.15
C GLN A 76 -6.09 16.31 -7.61
N GLN A 77 -4.81 16.53 -7.90
CA GLN A 77 -4.20 16.38 -9.23
C GLN A 77 -3.79 14.94 -9.51
N GLY A 78 -3.78 14.07 -8.50
CA GLY A 78 -3.44 12.68 -8.63
C GLY A 78 -4.59 11.78 -9.09
N THR A 79 -4.23 10.58 -9.54
CA THR A 79 -5.17 9.49 -9.78
C THR A 79 -4.44 8.14 -9.74
N MET A 80 -5.21 7.06 -9.76
CA MET A 80 -4.71 5.70 -9.91
C MET A 80 -5.58 4.93 -10.90
N ALA A 81 -4.98 4.03 -11.68
CA ALA A 81 -5.71 3.13 -12.55
C ALA A 81 -5.14 1.72 -12.49
N ALA A 82 -6.02 0.73 -12.38
CA ALA A 82 -5.66 -0.65 -12.63
C ALA A 82 -5.49 -0.85 -14.14
N VAL A 83 -4.35 -1.39 -14.54
CA VAL A 83 -4.03 -1.76 -15.92
C VAL A 83 -3.93 -3.28 -15.99
N THR A 84 -4.62 -3.88 -16.94
CA THR A 84 -4.71 -5.33 -17.14
C THR A 84 -4.30 -5.71 -18.56
N GLN A 85 -3.91 -6.97 -18.76
CA GLN A 85 -3.48 -7.51 -20.06
C GLN A 85 -2.20 -6.82 -20.59
N LEU A 86 -1.33 -6.41 -19.65
CA LEU A 86 -0.05 -5.79 -19.97
C LEU A 86 1.01 -6.34 -19.02
N SER A 87 2.20 -6.61 -19.53
CA SER A 87 3.34 -7.01 -18.70
C SER A 87 3.85 -5.85 -17.86
N LEU A 88 4.44 -6.19 -16.71
CA LEU A 88 5.08 -5.22 -15.82
C LEU A 88 6.16 -4.41 -16.54
N GLN A 89 7.03 -5.09 -17.29
CA GLN A 89 8.13 -4.46 -18.00
C GLN A 89 7.62 -3.38 -18.96
N THR A 90 6.62 -3.71 -19.78
CA THR A 90 6.05 -2.76 -20.73
C THR A 90 5.39 -1.58 -20.03
N LEU A 91 4.68 -1.81 -18.92
CA LEU A 91 4.09 -0.71 -18.14
C LEU A 91 5.17 0.21 -17.56
N GLN A 92 6.26 -0.36 -17.00
CA GLN A 92 7.39 0.39 -16.48
C GLN A 92 8.05 1.25 -17.57
N GLU A 93 8.27 0.69 -18.76
CA GLU A 93 8.81 1.43 -19.91
C GLU A 93 7.92 2.61 -20.32
N ILE A 94 6.60 2.44 -20.28
CA ILE A 94 5.65 3.52 -20.57
C ILE A 94 5.72 4.59 -19.48
N CYS A 95 5.67 4.20 -18.20
CA CYS A 95 5.77 5.13 -17.08
C CYS A 95 7.07 5.95 -17.17
N SER A 96 8.22 5.33 -17.41
CA SER A 96 9.50 6.03 -17.55
C SER A 96 9.54 7.02 -18.72
N LYS A 97 8.80 6.78 -19.81
CA LYS A 97 8.70 7.71 -20.95
C LYS A 97 7.81 8.92 -20.66
N VAL A 98 6.79 8.73 -19.82
CA VAL A 98 5.72 9.71 -19.59
C VAL A 98 5.97 10.56 -18.34
N SER A 99 6.61 9.96 -17.34
CA SER A 99 6.85 10.57 -16.03
C SER A 99 7.86 11.69 -16.10
N THR A 100 7.52 12.85 -15.54
CA THR A 100 8.44 13.98 -15.31
C THR A 100 8.45 14.37 -13.84
N GLU A 101 9.29 15.32 -13.44
CA GLU A 101 9.29 15.81 -12.05
C GLU A 101 7.96 16.51 -11.68
N GLU A 102 7.37 17.23 -12.63
CA GLU A 102 6.12 17.98 -12.45
C GLU A 102 4.88 17.09 -12.64
N CYS A 103 4.99 16.06 -13.48
CA CYS A 103 3.89 15.16 -13.83
C CYS A 103 4.35 13.70 -13.68
N PRO A 104 4.60 13.22 -12.45
CA PRO A 104 5.11 11.88 -12.23
C PRO A 104 4.06 10.80 -12.50
N ALA A 105 4.49 9.62 -12.94
CA ALA A 105 3.68 8.40 -13.01
C ALA A 105 4.51 7.17 -12.66
N ASP A 106 4.06 6.42 -11.66
CA ASP A 106 4.74 5.27 -11.08
C ASP A 106 3.85 4.01 -11.16
N VAL A 107 4.48 2.84 -11.25
CA VAL A 107 3.75 1.58 -11.03
C VAL A 107 3.55 1.40 -9.54
N ALA A 108 2.35 1.61 -9.01
CA ALA A 108 2.04 1.53 -7.59
C ALA A 108 1.88 0.11 -7.04
N CYS A 109 1.48 -0.85 -7.87
CA CYS A 109 1.21 -2.20 -7.41
C CYS A 109 1.35 -3.24 -8.53
N MET A 110 1.93 -4.39 -8.18
CA MET A 110 2.14 -5.54 -9.05
C MET A 110 1.26 -6.68 -8.55
N ASN A 111 -0.02 -6.71 -8.98
CA ASN A 111 -1.02 -7.62 -8.41
C ASN A 111 -0.96 -9.05 -8.96
N SER A 112 -0.56 -9.20 -10.22
CA SER A 112 -0.33 -10.47 -10.92
C SER A 112 0.58 -10.20 -12.13
N ASP A 113 0.90 -11.23 -12.90
CA ASP A 113 1.75 -11.13 -14.10
C ASP A 113 1.17 -10.22 -15.21
N GLN A 114 -0.14 -9.97 -15.17
CA GLN A 114 -0.87 -9.23 -16.19
C GLN A 114 -1.81 -8.17 -15.60
N GLN A 115 -1.70 -7.87 -14.30
CA GLN A 115 -2.50 -6.83 -13.65
C GLN A 115 -1.62 -6.01 -12.71
N HIS A 116 -1.55 -4.72 -13.01
CA HIS A 116 -0.76 -3.75 -12.28
C HIS A 116 -1.61 -2.52 -11.97
N VAL A 117 -1.09 -1.62 -11.15
CA VAL A 117 -1.70 -0.33 -10.88
C VAL A 117 -0.70 0.76 -11.19
N VAL A 118 -1.10 1.76 -11.97
CA VAL A 118 -0.35 2.99 -12.18
C VAL A 118 -0.92 4.08 -11.26
N SER A 119 -0.05 4.95 -10.74
CA SER A 119 -0.38 6.00 -9.79
C SER A 119 0.50 7.23 -10.03
N GLY A 120 -0.07 8.42 -9.93
CA GLY A 120 0.69 9.66 -10.10
C GLY A 120 -0.20 10.81 -10.53
N HIS A 121 0.38 11.80 -11.20
CA HIS A 121 -0.32 12.96 -11.73
C HIS A 121 -1.32 12.53 -12.81
N ARG A 122 -2.53 13.08 -12.78
CA ARG A 122 -3.64 12.66 -13.64
C ARG A 122 -3.29 12.70 -15.11
N GLU A 123 -2.69 13.78 -15.57
CA GLU A 123 -2.27 13.92 -16.97
C GLU A 123 -1.24 12.88 -17.39
N ALA A 124 -0.31 12.53 -16.49
CA ALA A 124 0.69 11.51 -16.75
C ALA A 124 0.05 10.12 -16.78
N VAL A 125 -0.82 9.80 -15.82
CA VAL A 125 -1.56 8.53 -15.79
C VAL A 125 -2.43 8.36 -17.04
N GLU A 126 -3.11 9.42 -17.49
CA GLU A 126 -3.88 9.40 -18.75
C GLU A 126 -3.01 9.12 -19.98
N ARG A 127 -1.80 9.71 -20.06
CA ARG A 127 -0.84 9.40 -21.12
C ARG A 127 -0.35 7.94 -21.04
N VAL A 128 -0.06 7.44 -19.84
CA VAL A 128 0.30 6.03 -19.63
C VAL A 128 -0.81 5.10 -20.11
N ILE A 129 -2.06 5.39 -19.75
CA ILE A 129 -3.23 4.59 -20.16
C ILE A 129 -3.35 4.56 -21.68
N ARG A 130 -3.30 5.72 -22.36
CA ARG A 130 -3.39 5.78 -23.83
C ARG A 130 -2.34 4.90 -24.51
N MET A 131 -1.08 5.00 -24.07
CA MET A 131 0.02 4.18 -24.61
C MET A 131 -0.11 2.69 -24.25
N ALA A 132 -0.73 2.36 -23.12
CA ALA A 132 -1.00 0.99 -22.72
C ALA A 132 -2.12 0.37 -23.56
N GLU A 133 -3.18 1.12 -23.86
CA GLU A 133 -4.28 0.69 -24.72
C GLU A 133 -3.82 0.41 -26.16
N GLU A 134 -2.90 1.22 -26.70
CA GLU A 134 -2.24 0.96 -28.00
C GLU A 134 -1.53 -0.41 -28.04
N LYS A 135 -1.19 -0.97 -26.87
CA LYS A 135 -0.58 -2.29 -26.70
C LYS A 135 -1.56 -3.39 -26.29
N GLY A 136 -2.86 -3.10 -26.32
CA GLY A 136 -3.93 -4.06 -26.01
C GLY A 136 -4.29 -4.16 -24.53
N ALA A 137 -3.81 -3.25 -23.68
CA ALA A 137 -4.20 -3.23 -22.27
C ALA A 137 -5.65 -2.79 -22.10
N LYS A 138 -6.29 -3.24 -21.01
CA LYS A 138 -7.54 -2.67 -20.50
C LYS A 138 -7.28 -1.95 -19.19
N TYR A 139 -8.07 -0.94 -18.87
CA TYR A 139 -7.90 -0.19 -17.64
C TYR A 139 -9.22 0.10 -16.91
N SER A 140 -9.10 0.41 -15.63
CA SER A 140 -10.17 0.99 -14.81
C SER A 140 -9.56 1.97 -13.82
N TYR A 141 -10.09 3.20 -13.76
CA TYR A 141 -9.72 4.12 -12.69
C TYR A 141 -10.14 3.57 -11.34
N LEU A 142 -9.33 3.85 -10.33
CA LEU A 142 -9.63 3.51 -8.94
C LEU A 142 -10.29 4.71 -8.26
N ASN A 143 -11.34 4.45 -7.49
CA ASN A 143 -11.98 5.47 -6.66
C ASN A 143 -11.15 5.70 -5.39
N VAL A 144 -10.08 6.49 -5.52
CA VAL A 144 -9.12 6.80 -4.46
C VAL A 144 -9.01 8.30 -4.26
N SER A 145 -8.64 8.72 -3.05
CA SER A 145 -8.53 10.14 -2.70
C SER A 145 -7.19 10.77 -3.04
N ALA A 146 -6.18 9.97 -3.39
CA ALA A 146 -4.83 10.45 -3.70
C ALA A 146 -4.05 9.38 -4.51
N PRO A 147 -2.91 9.73 -5.13
CA PRO A 147 -2.08 8.80 -5.90
C PRO A 147 -1.15 8.00 -4.98
N PHE A 148 -1.68 7.02 -4.28
CA PHE A 148 -0.93 6.21 -3.31
C PHE A 148 0.19 5.38 -3.97
N HIS A 149 1.23 5.01 -3.21
CA HIS A 149 2.37 4.21 -3.71
C HIS A 149 3.06 4.85 -4.92
N SER A 150 3.21 6.17 -4.90
CA SER A 150 3.89 6.94 -5.94
C SER A 150 4.87 7.94 -5.32
N SER A 151 5.72 8.50 -6.16
CA SER A 151 6.64 9.58 -5.81
C SER A 151 5.92 10.82 -5.24
N MET A 152 4.65 11.06 -5.59
CA MET A 152 3.84 12.15 -5.01
C MET A 152 3.56 11.95 -3.51
N MET A 153 3.72 10.74 -2.97
CA MET A 153 3.55 10.46 -1.54
C MET A 153 4.81 10.76 -0.71
N ARG A 154 5.92 11.23 -1.31
CA ARG A 154 7.21 11.41 -0.61
C ARG A 154 7.09 12.26 0.65
N SER A 155 6.44 13.44 0.55
CA SER A 155 6.25 14.33 1.72
C SER A 155 5.41 13.68 2.83
N ALA A 156 4.36 12.93 2.48
CA ALA A 156 3.58 12.18 3.47
C ALA A 156 4.40 11.05 4.10
N SER A 157 5.24 10.36 3.33
CA SER A 157 6.17 9.33 3.81
C SER A 157 7.15 9.90 4.84
N GLU A 158 7.73 11.06 4.56
CA GLU A 158 8.67 11.76 5.46
C GLU A 158 8.00 12.19 6.77
N GLN A 159 6.81 12.79 6.69
CA GLN A 159 6.03 13.15 7.87
C GLN A 159 5.63 11.92 8.69
N PHE A 160 5.23 10.84 8.00
CA PHE A 160 4.84 9.61 8.65
C PHE A 160 6.02 8.91 9.33
N GLN A 161 7.24 9.04 8.79
CA GLN A 161 8.45 8.55 9.45
C GLN A 161 8.61 9.18 10.85
N THR A 162 8.36 10.48 10.99
CA THR A 162 8.39 11.17 12.29
C THR A 162 7.30 10.65 13.23
N VAL A 163 6.12 10.31 12.70
CA VAL A 163 5.04 9.69 13.49
C VAL A 163 5.44 8.30 13.96
N LEU A 164 6.01 7.48 13.08
CA LEU A 164 6.45 6.11 13.38
C LEU A 164 7.46 6.04 14.53
N GLN A 165 8.34 7.03 14.68
CA GLN A 165 9.32 7.12 15.77
C GLN A 165 8.69 7.25 17.16
N GLN A 166 7.41 7.60 17.25
CA GLN A 166 6.67 7.71 18.52
C GLN A 166 6.14 6.36 19.00
N TYR A 167 6.26 5.31 18.19
CA TYR A 167 5.71 3.98 18.48
C TYR A 167 6.81 2.96 18.70
N SER A 168 6.53 2.00 19.58
CA SER A 168 7.40 0.85 19.84
C SER A 168 6.89 -0.38 19.12
N PHE A 169 7.80 -1.06 18.44
CA PHE A 169 7.53 -2.32 17.75
C PHE A 169 8.19 -3.46 18.50
N ARG A 170 7.46 -4.56 18.66
CA ARG A 170 7.97 -5.82 19.23
C ARG A 170 8.31 -6.79 18.12
N ASP A 171 9.05 -7.83 18.47
CA ASP A 171 9.24 -8.94 17.56
C ASP A 171 7.91 -9.65 17.29
N ALA A 172 7.69 -9.97 16.02
CA ALA A 172 6.48 -10.61 15.53
C ALA A 172 6.49 -12.11 15.91
N ALA A 173 5.42 -12.60 16.53
CA ALA A 173 5.26 -14.01 16.86
C ALA A 173 5.20 -14.91 15.62
N TRP A 174 4.72 -14.35 14.50
CA TRP A 174 4.72 -14.97 13.18
C TRP A 174 5.38 -14.02 12.18
N PRO A 175 6.32 -14.50 11.35
CA PRO A 175 6.99 -13.65 10.37
C PRO A 175 5.99 -13.00 9.41
N ILE A 176 6.27 -11.75 9.05
CA ILE A 176 5.42 -10.92 8.20
C ILE A 176 6.08 -10.75 6.85
N ILE A 177 5.35 -10.97 5.76
CA ILE A 177 5.85 -10.68 4.41
C ILE A 177 5.74 -9.19 4.14
N SER A 178 6.88 -8.53 3.93
CA SER A 178 6.92 -7.09 3.64
C SER A 178 6.33 -6.77 2.28
N ASN A 179 5.47 -5.75 2.22
CA ASN A 179 4.97 -5.24 0.94
C ASN A 179 6.08 -4.60 0.07
N VAL A 180 7.18 -4.17 0.70
CA VAL A 180 8.29 -3.44 0.07
C VAL A 180 9.35 -4.39 -0.48
N THR A 181 9.74 -5.41 0.30
CA THR A 181 10.83 -6.31 -0.09
C THR A 181 10.34 -7.65 -0.62
N ALA A 182 9.06 -8.00 -0.40
CA ALA A 182 8.51 -9.34 -0.62
C ALA A 182 9.25 -10.47 0.13
N HIS A 183 10.01 -10.13 1.17
CA HIS A 183 10.67 -11.09 2.06
C HIS A 183 10.06 -11.03 3.46
N SER A 184 10.17 -12.14 4.19
CA SER A 184 9.71 -12.20 5.57
C SER A 184 10.62 -11.40 6.51
N TYR A 185 10.03 -10.75 7.50
CA TYR A 185 10.72 -10.14 8.63
C TYR A 185 9.99 -10.47 9.94
N SER A 186 10.71 -10.39 11.05
CA SER A 186 10.13 -10.61 12.38
C SER A 186 10.64 -9.64 13.44
N SER A 187 11.76 -8.96 13.20
CA SER A 187 12.33 -8.07 14.21
C SER A 187 11.60 -6.74 14.29
N GLY A 188 11.24 -6.33 15.51
CA GLY A 188 10.67 -5.00 15.80
C GLY A 188 11.53 -3.85 15.28
N ASN A 189 12.86 -4.03 15.27
CA ASN A 189 13.81 -3.02 14.81
C ASN A 189 13.74 -2.75 13.29
N SER A 190 13.28 -3.73 12.52
CA SER A 190 13.17 -3.62 11.05
C SER A 190 11.87 -2.95 10.59
N ILE A 191 10.83 -2.95 11.44
CA ILE A 191 9.48 -2.56 11.06
C ILE A 191 9.41 -1.09 10.64
N ASN A 192 10.11 -0.20 11.35
CA ASN A 192 10.18 1.21 11.01
C ASN A 192 10.73 1.46 9.59
N GLU A 193 11.78 0.75 9.20
CA GLU A 193 12.39 0.92 7.87
C GLU A 193 11.45 0.39 6.77
N HIS A 194 10.80 -0.76 6.99
CA HIS A 194 9.80 -1.28 6.06
C HIS A 194 8.60 -0.33 5.90
N LEU A 195 8.06 0.21 7.00
CA LEU A 195 6.89 1.08 6.98
C LEU A 195 7.20 2.48 6.44
N LYS A 196 8.42 2.99 6.61
CA LYS A 196 8.87 4.27 6.04
C LYS A 196 8.71 4.31 4.53
N GLN A 197 9.06 3.21 3.87
CA GLN A 197 9.04 3.09 2.41
C GLN A 197 7.68 2.67 1.86
N HIS A 198 6.78 2.21 2.73
CA HIS A 198 5.51 1.58 2.38
C HIS A 198 4.55 2.46 1.57
N MET A 199 4.60 3.79 1.73
CA MET A 199 3.71 4.71 0.99
C MET A 199 4.22 5.12 -0.38
N THR A 200 5.50 4.91 -0.67
CA THR A 200 6.17 5.42 -1.88
C THR A 200 6.66 4.30 -2.77
N ILE A 201 7.01 3.15 -2.20
CA ILE A 201 7.46 1.99 -2.96
C ILE A 201 6.26 1.18 -3.46
N PRO A 202 6.34 0.65 -4.70
CA PRO A 202 5.33 -0.24 -5.26
C PRO A 202 5.07 -1.47 -4.38
N PHE A 203 3.81 -1.86 -4.22
CA PHE A 203 3.50 -3.13 -3.56
C PHE A 203 3.77 -4.33 -4.50
N LYS A 204 4.71 -5.18 -4.10
CA LYS A 204 5.12 -6.40 -4.81
C LYS A 204 4.25 -7.62 -4.45
N LYS A 205 2.95 -7.59 -4.79
CA LYS A 205 2.01 -8.68 -4.41
C LYS A 205 2.42 -10.03 -4.98
N THR A 206 2.73 -10.10 -6.27
CA THR A 206 3.09 -11.37 -6.93
C THR A 206 4.30 -12.01 -6.25
N GLU A 207 5.37 -11.26 -6.02
CA GLU A 207 6.55 -11.74 -5.30
C GLU A 207 6.19 -12.19 -3.87
N SER A 208 5.35 -11.43 -3.17
CA SER A 208 4.93 -11.75 -1.79
C SER A 208 4.13 -13.06 -1.69
N ILE A 209 3.37 -13.41 -2.73
CA ILE A 209 2.61 -14.67 -2.80
C ILE A 209 3.49 -15.86 -3.19
N HIS A 210 4.60 -15.63 -3.89
CA HIS A 210 5.55 -16.67 -4.30
C HIS A 210 6.67 -16.95 -3.29
N TYR A 211 6.70 -16.25 -2.15
CA TYR A 211 7.66 -16.48 -1.05
C TYR A 211 7.44 -17.83 -0.36
#